data_AF-A0A1C2IMM4-F1
#
_entry.id   AF-A0A1C2IMM4-F1
#
_cell.length_a   1.000
_cell.length_b   1.000
_cell.length_c   1.000
_cell.angle_alpha   90.00
_cell.angle_beta   90.00
_cell.angle_gamma   90.00
#
_symmetry.space_group_name_H-M   'P 1'
#
loop_
_entity.id
_entity.type
_entity.pdbx_description
1 polymer ?
#
loop_
_entity_poly.entity_id
_entity_poly.type
_entity_poly.pdbx_seq_one_letter_code
_entity_poly.pdbx_strand_id
1 'polypeptide(L)' 'MSVDRNRGVAIVNEVMDPLDGDTVFGQRWGSGERIRITPKELNALMEGKIIAVDVENEYVVYLQLDEESED' A
#
# COMPACT_ATOMS: atom_id res chain seq x y z
N MET A 1 -0.89 1.05 14.49
CA MET A 1 -0.59 1.63 13.17
C MET A 1 0.83 2.18 13.21
N SER A 2 1.68 1.80 12.28
CA SER A 2 3.00 2.42 12.06
C SER A 2 2.94 3.24 10.78
N VAL A 3 3.55 4.42 10.74
CA VAL A 3 3.47 5.34 9.59
C VAL A 3 4.85 5.87 9.23
N ASP A 4 5.27 5.63 7.99
CA ASP A 4 6.40 6.29 7.36
C ASP A 4 5.88 7.41 6.44
N ARG A 5 6.09 8.65 6.85
CA ARG A 5 5.62 9.83 6.11
C ARG A 5 6.50 10.20 4.92
N ASN A 6 7.77 9.78 4.91
CA ASN A 6 8.68 10.05 3.80
C ASN A 6 8.32 9.16 2.61
N ARG A 7 7.97 7.90 2.89
CA ARG A 7 7.54 6.91 1.90
C ARG A 7 6.03 6.96 1.63
N GLY A 8 5.25 7.60 2.50
CA GLY A 8 3.79 7.65 2.40
C GLY A 8 3.12 6.30 2.65
N VAL A 9 3.75 5.44 3.47
CA VAL A 9 3.30 4.07 3.76
C VAL A 9 2.86 3.97 5.21
N ALA A 10 1.79 3.21 5.48
CA ALA A 10 1.39 2.87 6.84
C ALA A 10 1.01 1.39 6.95
N ILE A 11 1.37 0.80 8.08
CA ILE A 11 0.91 -0.53 8.49
C ILE A 11 -0.32 -0.34 9.38
N VAL A 12 -1.47 -0.78 8.89
CA VAL A 12 -2.78 -0.69 9.55
C VAL A 12 -3.33 -2.08 9.88
N ASN A 13 -4.18 -2.17 10.92
CA ASN A 13 -4.80 -3.44 11.31
C ASN A 13 -6.07 -3.76 10.50
N GLU A 14 -6.72 -2.73 9.96
CA GLU A 14 -7.95 -2.82 9.20
C GLU A 14 -7.99 -1.76 8.10
N VAL A 15 -8.87 -1.96 7.11
CA VAL A 15 -9.10 -0.96 6.05
C VAL A 15 -9.95 0.15 6.67
N MET A 16 -9.49 1.40 6.56
CA MET A 16 -10.21 2.57 7.05
C MET A 16 -10.96 3.23 5.89
N ASP A 17 -12.21 3.62 6.10
CA ASP A 17 -12.91 4.52 5.18
C ASP A 17 -12.26 5.91 5.31
N PRO A 18 -11.80 6.53 4.22
CA PRO A 18 -11.23 7.87 4.27
C PRO A 18 -12.21 8.96 4.74
N LEU A 19 -13.51 8.67 4.79
CA LEU A 19 -14.56 9.57 5.28
C LEU A 19 -14.86 9.39 6.78
N ASP A 20 -14.39 8.31 7.40
CA ASP A 20 -14.56 8.06 8.83
C ASP A 20 -13.41 8.69 9.64
N GLY A 21 -13.54 9.96 10.05
CA GLY A 21 -12.64 10.59 11.03
C GLY A 21 -12.62 12.13 11.09
N ASP A 22 -12.32 12.69 12.26
CA ASP A 22 -12.19 14.14 12.52
C ASP A 22 -10.78 14.66 12.18
N THR A 23 -10.36 14.70 10.91
CA THR A 23 -9.09 15.39 10.57
C THR A 23 -9.24 16.39 9.43
N VAL A 24 -9.02 17.67 9.77
CA VAL A 24 -9.36 18.81 8.93
C VAL A 24 -8.44 18.97 7.70
N PHE A 25 -7.24 18.37 7.69
CA PHE A 25 -6.32 18.28 6.53
C PHE A 25 -5.22 17.21 6.76
N GLY A 26 -5.53 15.91 6.97
CA GLY A 26 -4.51 14.99 7.53
C GLY A 26 -4.58 13.48 7.33
N GLN A 27 -5.58 12.90 6.65
CA GLN A 27 -5.55 11.51 6.21
C GLN A 27 -6.20 11.39 4.82
N ARG A 28 -5.41 11.50 3.75
CA ARG A 28 -5.84 11.00 2.45
C ARG A 28 -5.20 9.64 2.23
N TRP A 29 -5.94 8.60 2.57
CA TRP A 29 -6.01 7.43 1.70
C TRP A 29 -7.14 7.79 0.73
N GLY A 30 -7.03 7.58 -0.59
CA GLY A 30 -8.15 7.86 -1.50
C GLY A 30 -9.39 7.02 -1.14
N SER A 31 -10.39 6.93 -2.01
CA SER A 31 -11.28 5.76 -1.99
C SER A 31 -10.40 4.51 -2.04
N GLY A 32 -10.09 3.94 -0.88
CA GLY A 32 -8.96 3.05 -0.72
C GLY A 32 -9.34 1.72 -1.33
N GLU A 33 -8.84 1.41 -2.52
CA GLU A 33 -9.07 0.09 -3.09
C GLU A 33 -8.23 -0.94 -2.33
N ARG A 34 -8.90 -1.95 -1.78
CA ARG A 34 -8.22 -3.06 -1.12
C ARG A 34 -7.72 -4.05 -2.16
N ILE A 35 -6.49 -3.88 -2.59
CA ILE A 35 -5.76 -4.88 -3.38
C ILE A 35 -5.34 -6.03 -2.45
N ARG A 36 -5.58 -7.27 -2.86
CA ARG A 36 -5.13 -8.47 -2.14
C ARG A 36 -4.02 -9.14 -2.93
N ILE A 37 -2.88 -9.32 -2.29
CA ILE A 37 -1.79 -10.12 -2.83
C ILE A 37 -1.96 -11.59 -2.43
N THR A 38 -1.71 -12.51 -3.36
CA THR A 38 -1.70 -13.96 -3.10
C THR A 38 -0.36 -14.41 -2.49
N PRO A 39 -0.29 -15.61 -1.87
CA PRO A 39 0.99 -16.16 -1.42
C PRO A 39 2.03 -16.31 -2.55
N LYS A 40 1.58 -16.60 -3.77
CA LYS A 40 2.46 -16.70 -4.95
C LYS A 40 3.08 -15.34 -5.30
N GLU A 41 2.28 -14.29 -5.26
CA GLU A 41 2.73 -12.91 -5.47
C GLU A 41 3.67 -12.45 -4.35
N LEU A 42 3.35 -12.77 -3.10
CA LEU A 42 4.24 -12.48 -1.96
C LEU A 42 5.60 -13.17 -2.12
N ASN A 43 5.61 -14.45 -2.52
CA ASN A 43 6.87 -15.16 -2.79
C ASN A 43 7.63 -14.52 -3.96
N ALA A 44 6.93 -14.04 -4.99
CA ALA A 44 7.58 -13.33 -6.09
C ALA A 44 8.29 -12.05 -5.61
N LEU A 45 7.66 -11.27 -4.73
CA LEU A 45 8.30 -10.11 -4.08
C LEU A 45 9.55 -10.52 -3.28
N MET A 46 9.45 -11.59 -2.48
CA MET A 46 10.59 -12.12 -1.72
C MET A 46 11.74 -12.63 -2.61
N GLU A 47 11.46 -13.05 -3.84
CA GLU A 47 12.45 -13.44 -4.84
C GLU A 47 13.02 -12.23 -5.63
N GLY A 48 12.69 -10.99 -5.24
CA GLY A 48 13.16 -9.77 -5.89
C GLY A 48 12.40 -9.40 -7.17
N LYS A 49 11.23 -10.01 -7.42
CA LYS A 49 10.37 -9.66 -8.56
C LYS A 49 9.46 -8.47 -8.21
N ILE A 50 8.85 -7.90 -9.24
CA ILE A 50 7.92 -6.76 -9.13
C ILE A 50 6.50 -7.24 -9.48
N ILE A 51 5.50 -6.78 -8.72
CA ILE A 51 4.08 -6.98 -9.05
C ILE A 51 3.55 -5.70 -9.70
N ALA A 52 2.85 -5.84 -10.82
CA ALA A 52 2.08 -4.76 -11.42
C ALA A 52 0.61 -4.91 -11.04
N VAL A 53 -0.02 -3.83 -10.57
CA VAL A 53 -1.43 -3.74 -10.23
C VAL A 53 -2.07 -2.74 -11.18
N ASP A 54 -2.95 -3.21 -12.05
CA ASP A 54 -3.81 -2.35 -12.87
C ASP A 54 -4.94 -1.81 -11.99
N VAL A 55 -5.04 -0.49 -11.87
CA VAL A 55 -6.07 0.20 -11.10
C VAL A 55 -7.10 0.76 -12.08
N GLU A 56 -8.24 0.09 -12.17
CA GLU A 56 -9.41 0.46 -12.97
C GLU A 56 -9.12 0.84 -14.44
N ASN A 57 -8.05 0.31 -15.06
CA ASN A 57 -7.52 0.70 -16.38
C ASN A 57 -7.12 2.18 -16.50
N GLU A 58 -6.95 2.89 -15.39
CA GLU A 58 -6.50 4.29 -15.39
C GLU A 58 -4.98 4.38 -15.29
N TYR A 59 -4.38 3.59 -14.41
CA TYR A 59 -2.94 3.55 -14.19
C TYR A 59 -2.48 2.22 -13.60
N VAL A 60 -1.15 2.00 -13.62
CA VAL A 60 -0.52 0.80 -13.06
C VAL A 60 0.35 1.18 -11.86
N VAL A 61 0.12 0.52 -10.74
CA VAL A 61 0.97 0.60 -9.53
C VAL A 61 1.94 -0.58 -9.52
N TYR A 62 3.22 -0.30 -9.31
CA TYR A 62 4.24 -1.35 -9.17
C TYR A 62 4.61 -1.53 -7.69
N LEU A 63 4.48 -2.75 -7.19
CA LEU A 63 4.90 -3.14 -5.85
C LEU A 63 6.22 -3.90 -5.97
N GLN A 64 7.22 -3.46 -5.22
CA GLN A 64 8.53 -4.10 -5.13
C GLN A 64 8.92 -4.20 -3.65
N LEU A 65 9.55 -5.30 -3.27
CA LEU A 65 10.15 -5.40 -1.95
C LEU A 65 11.34 -4.45 -1.88
N ASP A 66 11.33 -3.56 -0.89
CA ASP A 66 12.41 -2.64 -0.63
C ASP A 66 13.48 -3.36 0.21
N GLU A 67 14.63 -3.67 -0.41
CA GLU A 67 15.74 -4.37 0.25
C GLU A 67 16.47 -3.48 1.27
N GLU A 68 16.26 -2.16 1.23
CA GLU A 68 16.97 -1.17 2.06
C GLU A 68 16.22 -0.73 3.33
N SER A 69 15.15 -1.43 3.75
CA SER A 69 14.54 -1.16 5.06
C SER A 69 15.34 -1.79 6.21
N GLU A 70 16.50 -1.22 6.52
CA GLU A 70 16.99 -1.14 7.90
C GLU A 70 16.31 0.08 8.57
N ASP A 71 15.81 -0.17 9.80
CA ASP A 71 15.14 0.72 10.77
C ASP A 71 13.62 1.01 10.65
#